data_AF-A0A970SST8-F1
#
_entry.id   AF-A0A970SST8-F1
#
_cell.length_a   1.000
_cell.length_b   1.000
_cell.length_c   1.000
_cell.angle_alpha   90.00
_cell.angle_beta   90.00
_cell.angle_gamma   90.00
#
_symmetry.space_group_name_H-M   'P 1'
#
loop_
_entity.id
_entity.type
_entity.pdbx_description
1 polymer ?
#
loop_
_entity_poly.entity_id
_entity_poly.type
_entity_poly.pdbx_seq_one_letter_code
_entity_poly.pdbx_strand_id
1 'polypeptide(L)'
;MAVYINTLKKMINSMLEQNNMPQINYGIGIGLSKDLVIKVGKKGVINDLVFIGEAVVNASNLSSLAARNGIGSIAMDTSVYSNIQEKETEENKKFPTWFSKRFANDSKTYNTSKVDFYHGDVVKTKFNKWIVDGMKDE
;
A
#
# COMPACT_ATOMS: atom_id res chain seq x y z
N MET A 1 -4.59 -7.62 -0.13
CA MET A 1 -4.27 -7.26 1.27
C MET A 1 -4.25 -5.74 1.51
N ALA A 2 -3.57 -4.94 0.68
CA ALA A 2 -3.47 -3.48 0.86
C ALA A 2 -4.83 -2.75 1.01
N VAL A 3 -5.84 -3.10 0.21
CA VAL A 3 -7.19 -2.52 0.31
C VAL A 3 -7.83 -2.76 1.69
N TYR A 4 -7.63 -3.95 2.28
CA TYR A 4 -8.10 -4.25 3.64
C TYR A 4 -7.36 -3.41 4.67
N ILE A 5 -6.04 -3.30 4.57
CA ILE A 5 -5.22 -2.48 5.47
C ILE A 5 -5.65 -1.01 5.40
N ASN A 6 -5.91 -0.47 4.21
CA ASN A 6 -6.41 0.90 4.06
C ASN A 6 -7.82 1.08 4.64
N THR A 7 -8.67 0.05 4.56
CA THR A 7 -10.00 0.09 5.20
C THR A 7 -9.88 0.02 6.73
N LEU A 8 -8.97 -0.79 7.26
CA LEU A 8 -8.66 -0.86 8.69
C LEU A 8 -8.09 0.46 9.21
N LYS A 9 -7.25 1.16 8.44
CA LYS A 9 -6.82 2.53 8.75
C LYS A 9 -8.01 3.45 9.02
N LYS A 10 -9.04 3.39 8.17
CA LYS A 10 -10.27 4.20 8.34
C LYS A 10 -11.04 3.79 9.60
N MET A 11 -11.14 2.49 9.87
CA MET A 11 -11.75 1.98 11.10
C MET A 11 -11.04 2.52 12.35
N ILE A 12 -9.72 2.37 12.41
CA ILE A 12 -8.89 2.83 13.53
C ILE A 12 -9.04 4.34 13.70
N ASN A 13 -8.96 5.12 12.61
CA ASN A 13 -9.14 6.57 12.69
C ASN A 13 -10.53 6.99 13.15
N SER A 14 -11.58 6.25 12.77
CA SER A 14 -12.94 6.48 13.27
C SER A 14 -13.03 6.25 14.79
N MET A 15 -12.42 5.17 15.29
CA MET A 15 -12.35 4.90 16.73
C MET A 15 -11.53 5.97 17.48
N LEU A 16 -10.38 6.40 16.94
CA LEU A 16 -9.55 7.43 17.55
C LEU A 16 -10.29 8.75 17.64
N GLU A 17 -11.00 9.14 16.58
CA GLU A 17 -11.81 10.36 16.56
C GLU A 17 -12.94 10.33 17.59
N GLN A 18 -13.65 9.19 17.72
CA GLN A 18 -14.67 9.00 18.75
C GLN A 18 -14.14 9.12 20.18
N ASN A 19 -12.84 8.85 20.39
CA ASN A 19 -12.17 8.96 21.68
C ASN A 19 -11.38 10.27 21.82
N ASN A 20 -11.61 11.25 20.95
CA ASN A 20 -10.91 12.54 20.93
C ASN A 20 -9.37 12.41 20.84
N MET A 21 -8.89 11.37 20.14
CA MET A 21 -7.48 11.09 19.94
C MET A 21 -7.00 11.52 18.54
N PRO A 22 -5.71 11.87 18.37
CA PRO A 22 -5.15 12.16 17.06
C PRO A 22 -5.25 10.96 16.11
N GLN A 23 -5.66 11.22 14.88
CA GLN A 23 -5.73 10.20 13.82
C GLN A 23 -4.34 9.82 13.31
N ILE A 24 -4.19 8.58 12.87
CA ILE A 24 -2.96 8.07 12.28
C ILE A 24 -2.99 8.18 10.76
N ASN A 25 -1.85 8.56 10.17
CA ASN A 25 -1.68 8.58 8.72
C ASN A 25 -0.41 7.83 8.32
N TYR A 26 -0.58 6.74 7.57
CA TYR A 26 0.51 5.96 6.99
C TYR A 26 0.20 5.60 5.53
N GLY A 27 1.28 5.42 4.75
CA GLY A 27 1.24 4.99 3.37
C GLY A 27 1.52 3.50 3.24
N ILE A 28 0.93 2.86 2.22
CA ILE A 28 1.08 1.44 1.92
C ILE A 28 1.77 1.33 0.57
N GLY A 29 3.02 0.83 0.57
CA GLY A 29 3.80 0.59 -0.64
C GLY A 29 3.77 -0.87 -1.05
N ILE A 30 3.67 -1.15 -2.35
CA ILE A 30 3.68 -2.52 -2.90
C ILE A 30 4.70 -2.60 -4.03
N GLY A 31 5.70 -3.46 -3.87
CA GLY A 31 6.72 -3.76 -4.88
C GLY A 31 6.64 -5.21 -5.35
N LEU A 32 7.20 -5.48 -6.53
CA LEU A 32 7.31 -6.83 -7.08
C LEU A 32 8.60 -7.00 -7.87
N SER A 33 9.40 -7.98 -7.48
CA SER A 33 10.59 -8.45 -8.19
C SER A 33 10.94 -9.86 -7.75
N LYS A 34 11.96 -10.44 -8.39
CA LYS A 34 12.58 -11.69 -7.92
C LYS A 34 13.62 -11.33 -6.86
N ASP A 35 13.32 -11.69 -5.62
CA ASP A 35 14.15 -11.34 -4.46
C ASP A 35 14.83 -12.57 -3.86
N LEU A 36 15.99 -12.35 -3.26
CA LEU A 36 16.70 -13.36 -2.48
C LEU A 36 16.15 -13.36 -1.05
N VAL A 37 15.70 -14.53 -0.58
CA VAL A 37 15.31 -14.72 0.82
C VAL A 37 16.33 -15.63 1.49
N ILE A 38 16.99 -15.11 2.52
CA ILE A 38 17.98 -15.85 3.30
C ILE A 38 17.56 -15.96 4.76
N LYS A 39 17.82 -17.13 5.36
CA LYS A 39 17.70 -17.32 6.79
C LYS A 39 19.02 -16.90 7.44
N VAL A 40 18.99 -15.83 8.23
CA VAL A 40 20.16 -15.32 8.94
C VAL A 40 20.06 -15.61 10.43
N GLY A 41 21.17 -15.99 11.04
CA GLY A 41 21.23 -16.30 12.47
C GLY A 41 22.34 -17.30 12.80
N LYS A 42 22.84 -17.24 14.02
CA LYS A 42 23.82 -18.22 14.51
C LYS A 42 23.09 -19.54 14.82
N LYS A 43 23.77 -20.67 14.61
CA LYS A 43 23.24 -21.98 15.00
C LYS A 43 22.89 -21.98 16.50
N GLY A 44 21.62 -22.27 16.82
CA GLY A 44 21.13 -22.34 18.20
C GLY A 44 20.45 -21.08 18.74
N VAL A 45 20.29 -20.02 17.95
CA VAL A 45 19.44 -18.85 18.28
C VAL A 45 18.25 -18.72 17.33
N ILE A 46 17.32 -17.81 17.66
CA ILE A 46 16.25 -17.39 16.76
C ILE A 46 16.89 -16.89 15.46
N ASN A 47 16.34 -17.34 14.34
CA ASN A 47 16.82 -16.94 13.02
C ASN A 47 15.75 -16.07 12.37
N ASP A 48 16.19 -15.07 11.62
CA ASP A 48 15.32 -14.17 10.86
C ASP A 48 15.35 -14.50 9.37
N LEU A 49 14.25 -14.24 8.69
CA LEU A 49 14.21 -14.22 7.23
C LEU A 49 14.51 -12.80 6.75
N VAL A 50 15.59 -12.64 6.01
CA VAL A 50 15.96 -11.38 5.38
C VAL A 50 15.67 -11.47 3.90
N PHE A 51 14.96 -10.46 3.40
CA PHE A 51 14.59 -10.29 2.00
C PHE A 51 15.51 -9.24 1.39
N ILE A 52 16.20 -9.60 0.31
CA ILE A 52 17.12 -8.71 -0.41
C ILE A 52 16.67 -8.67 -1.87
N GLY A 53 16.24 -7.49 -2.30
CA GLY A 53 15.89 -7.24 -3.69
C GLY A 53 15.05 -5.98 -3.86
N GLU A 54 14.67 -5.72 -5.11
CA GLU A 54 14.04 -4.47 -5.52
C GLU A 54 12.62 -4.32 -4.95
N ALA A 55 11.90 -5.41 -4.66
CA ALA A 55 10.53 -5.34 -4.17
C ALA A 55 10.48 -4.68 -2.80
N VAL A 56 11.43 -5.00 -1.93
CA VAL A 56 11.56 -4.39 -0.59
C VAL A 56 11.90 -2.91 -0.71
N VAL A 57 12.84 -2.57 -1.59
CA VAL A 57 13.27 -1.18 -1.83
C VAL A 57 12.11 -0.34 -2.41
N ASN A 58 11.46 -0.84 -3.46
CA ASN A 58 10.34 -0.19 -4.12
C ASN A 58 9.16 -0.04 -3.15
N ALA A 59 8.78 -1.09 -2.42
CA ALA A 59 7.71 -1.01 -1.42
C ALA A 59 8.02 0.02 -0.33
N SER A 60 9.25 0.06 0.18
CA SER A 60 9.68 1.06 1.16
C SER A 60 9.57 2.49 0.62
N ASN A 61 10.13 2.74 -0.57
CA ASN A 61 10.05 4.05 -1.21
C ASN A 61 8.61 4.49 -1.49
N LEU A 62 7.78 3.59 -2.03
CA LEU A 62 6.37 3.86 -2.33
C LEU A 62 5.54 4.13 -1.06
N SER A 63 5.80 3.40 0.04
CA SER A 63 5.13 3.65 1.32
C SER A 63 5.45 5.04 1.88
N SER A 64 6.66 5.54 1.63
CA SER A 64 7.11 6.87 2.06
C SER A 64 6.44 7.99 1.26
N LEU A 65 6.05 7.71 0.02
CA LEU A 65 5.32 8.63 -0.88
C LEU A 65 3.80 8.59 -0.66
N ALA A 66 3.25 7.42 -0.38
CA ALA A 66 1.81 7.22 -0.21
C ALA A 66 1.22 8.04 0.96
N ALA A 67 -0.07 8.36 0.84
CA ALA A 67 -0.85 9.17 1.80
C ALA A 67 -0.33 10.60 2.03
N ARG A 68 0.45 11.16 1.08
CA ARG A 68 1.07 12.50 1.15
C ARG A 68 0.94 13.21 -0.19
N ASN A 69 0.93 14.56 -0.20
CA ASN A 69 1.02 15.38 -1.42
C ASN A 69 0.00 15.00 -2.54
N GLY A 70 -1.23 14.64 -2.15
CA GLY A 70 -2.28 14.18 -3.08
C GLY A 70 -2.06 12.77 -3.64
N ILE A 71 -1.14 11.99 -3.08
CA ILE A 71 -0.96 10.56 -3.36
C ILE A 71 -1.91 9.78 -2.44
N GLY A 72 -2.62 8.83 -3.02
CA GLY A 72 -3.53 7.95 -2.28
C GLY A 72 -2.80 7.10 -1.23
N SER A 73 -3.55 6.51 -0.29
CA SER A 73 -2.96 5.73 0.80
C SER A 73 -2.24 4.46 0.33
N ILE A 74 -2.54 3.98 -0.88
CA ILE A 74 -1.88 2.83 -1.49
C ILE A 74 -1.09 3.33 -2.71
N ALA A 75 0.20 3.00 -2.77
CA ALA A 75 1.04 3.19 -3.94
C ALA A 75 1.70 1.85 -4.32
N MET A 76 1.75 1.54 -5.62
CA MET A 76 2.27 0.28 -6.13
C MET A 76 3.12 0.48 -7.37
N ASP A 77 4.10 -0.40 -7.51
CA ASP A 77 4.96 -0.49 -8.68
C ASP A 77 4.15 -0.77 -9.95
N THR A 78 4.64 -0.29 -11.09
CA THR A 78 3.99 -0.50 -12.40
C THR A 78 3.85 -1.98 -12.71
N SER A 79 4.86 -2.80 -12.41
CA SER A 79 4.80 -4.25 -12.62
C SER A 79 3.72 -4.93 -11.78
N VAL A 80 3.48 -4.45 -10.55
CA VAL A 80 2.36 -4.94 -9.71
C VAL A 80 1.04 -4.61 -10.41
N TYR A 81 0.87 -3.34 -10.79
CA TYR A 81 -0.38 -2.88 -11.41
C TYR A 81 -0.68 -3.63 -12.72
N SER A 82 0.29 -3.77 -13.62
CA SER A 82 0.11 -4.49 -14.88
C SER A 82 -0.33 -5.94 -14.67
N ASN A 83 0.25 -6.63 -13.68
CA ASN A 83 -0.10 -8.03 -13.39
C ASN A 83 -1.50 -8.22 -12.82
N ILE A 84 -2.01 -7.24 -12.06
CA ILE A 84 -3.37 -7.33 -11.47
C ILE A 84 -4.43 -6.73 -12.38
N GLN A 85 -4.08 -5.72 -13.20
CA GLN A 85 -5.05 -4.97 -14.00
C GLN A 85 -5.80 -5.89 -14.96
N GLU A 86 -5.11 -6.79 -15.64
CA GLU A 86 -5.72 -7.71 -16.61
C GLU A 86 -6.85 -8.52 -15.94
N LYS A 87 -6.51 -9.24 -14.88
CA LYS A 87 -7.45 -10.10 -14.15
C LYS A 87 -8.58 -9.31 -13.47
N GLU A 88 -8.26 -8.21 -12.80
CA GLU A 88 -9.26 -7.46 -12.02
C GLU A 88 -10.22 -6.66 -12.92
N THR A 89 -9.79 -6.28 -14.12
CA THR A 89 -10.65 -5.58 -15.09
C THR A 89 -11.69 -6.51 -15.72
N GLU A 90 -11.38 -7.80 -15.87
CA GLU A 90 -12.34 -8.82 -16.31
C GLU A 90 -13.51 -8.96 -15.33
N GLU A 91 -13.20 -9.04 -14.03
CA GLU A 91 -14.22 -9.14 -12.97
C GLU A 91 -14.93 -7.80 -12.73
N ASN A 92 -14.21 -6.68 -12.88
CA ASN A 92 -14.75 -5.35 -12.67
C ASN A 92 -14.12 -4.31 -13.60
N LYS A 93 -14.86 -3.93 -14.64
CA LYS A 93 -14.45 -2.91 -15.63
C LYS A 93 -14.11 -1.55 -15.03
N LYS A 94 -14.51 -1.25 -13.79
CA LYS A 94 -14.15 -0.01 -13.09
C LYS A 94 -12.79 -0.07 -12.40
N PHE A 95 -12.17 -1.24 -12.26
CA PHE A 95 -10.89 -1.39 -11.57
C PHE A 95 -9.82 -0.39 -12.04
N PRO A 96 -9.63 -0.15 -13.35
CA PRO A 96 -8.61 0.81 -13.81
C PRO A 96 -8.83 2.26 -13.34
N THR A 97 -10.07 2.63 -12.97
CA THR A 97 -10.37 3.99 -12.50
C THR A 97 -10.02 4.20 -11.03
N TRP A 98 -9.71 3.13 -10.30
CA TRP A 98 -9.40 3.17 -8.87
C TRP A 98 -7.97 3.63 -8.57
N PHE A 99 -7.10 3.58 -9.57
CA PHE A 99 -5.70 3.95 -9.46
C PHE A 99 -5.32 4.97 -10.52
N SER A 100 -4.57 5.98 -10.11
CA SER A 100 -4.00 6.98 -11.01
C SER A 100 -2.50 6.77 -11.13
N LYS A 101 -1.99 6.89 -12.36
CA LYS A 101 -0.54 6.88 -12.61
C LYS A 101 0.05 8.21 -12.16
N ARG A 102 1.20 8.18 -11.48
CA ARG A 102 1.96 9.36 -11.10
C ARG A 102 3.45 9.16 -11.33
N PHE A 103 4.11 10.28 -11.58
CA PHE A 103 5.55 10.36 -11.77
C PHE A 103 6.16 10.93 -10.51
N ALA A 104 7.12 10.23 -9.90
CA ALA A 104 7.96 10.81 -8.88
C ALA A 104 8.90 11.84 -9.55
N ASN A 105 8.43 13.08 -9.68
CA ASN A 105 9.30 14.20 -9.99
C ASN A 105 9.97 14.59 -8.67
N ASP A 106 11.30 14.53 -8.63
CA ASP A 106 12.14 14.96 -7.50
C ASP A 106 12.47 13.87 -6.46
N SER A 107 13.38 12.96 -6.80
CA SER A 107 14.31 12.40 -5.81
C SER A 107 15.70 12.98 -6.08
N LYS A 108 16.08 14.03 -5.36
CA LYS A 108 17.43 14.62 -5.32
C LYS A 108 18.51 13.69 -4.72
N THR A 109 18.35 12.39 -4.88
CA THR A 109 19.28 11.38 -4.36
C THR A 109 19.42 10.32 -5.42
N TYR A 110 20.60 10.34 -6.05
CA TYR A 110 21.20 9.30 -6.88
C TYR A 110 20.33 8.73 -8.01
N ASN A 111 20.50 9.30 -9.20
CA ASN A 111 20.59 8.62 -10.50
C ASN A 111 19.81 7.29 -10.68
N THR A 112 18.52 7.28 -10.39
CA THR A 112 17.61 6.21 -10.82
C THR A 112 16.36 6.85 -11.40
N SER A 113 16.02 6.40 -12.60
CA SER A 113 14.86 6.71 -13.43
C SER A 113 13.62 7.20 -12.67
N LYS A 114 12.89 8.16 -13.25
CA LYS A 114 11.50 8.49 -12.89
C LYS A 114 10.75 7.20 -12.54
N VAL A 115 10.41 7.00 -11.27
CA VAL A 115 9.63 5.82 -10.89
C VAL A 115 8.18 6.12 -11.25
N ASP A 116 7.71 5.47 -12.30
CA ASP A 116 6.30 5.41 -12.65
C ASP A 116 5.60 4.50 -11.63
N PHE A 117 4.64 5.04 -10.90
CA PHE A 117 3.86 4.25 -9.94
C PHE A 117 2.37 4.56 -10.05
N TYR A 118 1.56 3.63 -9.57
CA TYR A 118 0.11 3.77 -9.48
C TYR A 118 -0.30 3.99 -8.05
N HIS A 119 -1.26 4.88 -7.81
CA HIS A 119 -1.76 5.12 -6.46
C HIS A 119 -3.28 5.30 -6.40
N GLY A 120 -3.86 5.01 -5.24
CA GLY A 120 -5.29 5.15 -4.99
C GLY A 120 -5.62 5.09 -3.49
N ASP A 121 -6.84 5.51 -3.13
CA ASP A 121 -7.37 5.38 -1.76
C ASP A 121 -8.49 4.34 -1.71
N VAL A 122 -8.21 3.16 -2.27
CA VAL A 122 -9.20 2.09 -2.44
C VAL A 122 -9.53 1.45 -1.10
N VAL A 123 -10.80 1.14 -0.89
CA VAL A 123 -11.34 0.50 0.32
C VAL A 123 -12.32 -0.62 0.00
N LYS A 124 -12.57 -1.52 0.95
CA LYS A 124 -13.63 -2.53 0.84
C LYS A 124 -14.98 -1.86 1.15
N THR A 125 -15.83 -1.75 0.14
CA THR A 125 -17.08 -0.96 0.20
C THR A 125 -18.01 -1.36 1.34
N LYS A 126 -18.33 -2.66 1.48
CA LYS A 126 -19.19 -3.15 2.58
C LYS A 126 -18.59 -2.86 3.96
N PHE A 127 -17.29 -3.10 4.12
CA PHE A 127 -16.60 -2.86 5.37
C PHE A 127 -16.52 -1.36 5.70
N ASN A 128 -16.19 -0.53 4.71
CA ASN A 128 -16.20 0.93 4.85
C ASN A 128 -17.59 1.47 5.19
N LYS A 129 -18.65 0.89 4.62
CA LYS A 129 -20.03 1.24 4.97
C LYS A 129 -20.33 0.93 6.43
N TRP A 130 -19.98 -0.27 6.91
CA TRP A 130 -20.13 -0.63 8.32
C TRP A 130 -19.37 0.34 9.26
N ILE A 131 -18.16 0.77 8.89
CA ILE A 131 -17.40 1.80 9.63
C ILE A 131 -18.17 3.12 9.68
N VAL A 132 -18.63 3.62 8.53
CA VAL A 132 -19.37 4.89 8.43
C VAL A 132 -20.71 4.84 9.15
N ASP A 133 -21.36 3.69 9.17
CA ASP A 133 -22.63 3.46 9.88
C ASP A 133 -22.44 3.31 11.42
N GLY A 134 -21.20 3.50 11.90
CA GLY A 134 -20.87 3.56 13.32
C GLY A 134 -20.51 2.21 13.93
N MET A 135 -20.12 1.22 13.11
CA MET A 135 -19.65 -0.10 13.55
C MET A 135 -20.63 -0.82 14.49
N LYS A 136 -21.93 -0.68 14.21
CA LYS A 136 -22.99 -1.32 14.99
C LYS A 136 -23.04 -2.80 14.62
N ASP A 137 -23.23 -3.65 15.61
CA ASP A 137 -23.64 -5.03 15.39
C ASP A 137 -25.12 -5.03 14.98
N GLU A 138 -25.47 -5.80 13.95
CA GLU A 138 -26.86 -5.98 13.49
C GLU A 138 -27.74 -6.64 14.55
#